data_AF-A0A7K2J403-F1
#
_entry.id   AF-A0A7K2J403-F1
#
_cell.length_a   1.000
_cell.length_b   1.000
_cell.length_c   1.000
_cell.angle_alpha   90.00
_cell.angle_beta   90.00
_cell.angle_gamma   90.00
#
_symmetry.space_group_name_H-M   'P 1'
#
loop_
_entity.id
_entity.type
_entity.pdbx_description
1 polymer ?
#
loop_
_entity_poly.entity_id
_entity_poly.type
_entity_poly.pdbx_seq_one_letter_code
_entity_poly.pdbx_strand_id
1 'polypeptide(L)'
;MSAPRPEAPALPVTFRPTLTRVVLLSVGLAMFLVITVVALMLERLNVAERISFVFVAALFFGVLALLSRPKVEADEAGVTVVNLTRTRRLAWEEILRVNLRSGDPWVFLDLSDGTSLPALGIQPGMAKQQAIRDARALRALTEARSAGDDTA
;
A
#
# COMPACT_ATOMS: atom_id res chain seq x y z
N MET A 1 -11.96 26.20 -23.84
CA MET A 1 -12.86 25.22 -23.21
C MET A 1 -12.06 24.48 -22.16
N SER A 2 -12.21 24.83 -20.88
CA SER A 2 -11.53 24.13 -19.78
C SER A 2 -12.09 22.70 -19.72
N ALA A 3 -11.22 21.70 -19.76
CA ALA A 3 -11.63 20.31 -19.58
C ALA A 3 -12.35 20.15 -18.22
N PRO A 4 -13.38 19.29 -18.11
CA PRO A 4 -14.00 19.00 -16.83
C PRO A 4 -12.91 18.55 -15.85
N ARG A 5 -12.77 19.24 -14.71
CA ARG A 5 -11.88 18.77 -13.65
C ARG A 5 -12.38 17.38 -13.25
N PRO A 6 -11.52 16.34 -13.22
CA PRO A 6 -11.90 15.04 -12.71
C PRO A 6 -12.52 15.22 -11.33
N GLU A 7 -13.76 14.76 -11.17
CA GLU A 7 -14.47 14.86 -9.90
C GLU A 7 -13.67 14.06 -8.85
N ALA A 8 -13.21 14.75 -7.82
CA ALA A 8 -12.43 14.12 -6.76
C ALA A 8 -13.32 13.10 -6.04
N PRO A 9 -12.81 11.89 -5.71
CA PRO A 9 -13.60 10.88 -5.04
C PRO A 9 -14.09 11.40 -3.67
N ALA A 10 -15.29 10.97 -3.26
CA ALA A 10 -15.80 11.27 -1.93
C ALA A 10 -14.89 10.68 -0.85
N LEU A 11 -14.62 11.48 0.19
CA LEU A 11 -13.84 11.06 1.34
C LEU A 11 -14.72 10.33 2.37
N PRO A 12 -14.17 9.40 3.16
CA PRO A 12 -12.80 8.91 3.13
C PRO A 12 -12.55 7.90 2.00
N VAL A 13 -11.35 7.93 1.40
CA VAL A 13 -10.91 6.96 0.39
C VAL A 13 -9.62 6.25 0.81
N THR A 14 -9.52 4.97 0.51
CA THR A 14 -8.37 4.13 0.88
C THR A 14 -7.80 3.45 -0.35
N PHE A 15 -6.55 3.76 -0.67
CA PHE A 15 -5.79 3.15 -1.75
C PHE A 15 -4.93 2.01 -1.21
N ARG A 16 -5.07 0.82 -1.80
CA ARG A 16 -4.31 -0.37 -1.44
C ARG A 16 -3.88 -1.12 -2.69
N PRO A 17 -2.70 -1.76 -2.69
CA PRO A 17 -2.28 -2.61 -3.80
C PRO A 17 -3.00 -3.96 -3.67
N THR A 18 -4.31 -3.98 -3.92
CA THR A 18 -5.20 -5.12 -3.61
C THR A 18 -4.74 -6.41 -4.27
N LEU A 19 -4.32 -6.34 -5.54
CA LEU A 19 -3.82 -7.52 -6.25
C LEU A 19 -2.51 -8.05 -5.64
N THR A 20 -1.55 -7.18 -5.34
CA THR A 20 -0.31 -7.55 -4.64
C THR A 20 -0.63 -8.19 -3.29
N ARG A 21 -1.55 -7.62 -2.52
CA ARG A 21 -1.98 -8.16 -1.22
C ARG A 21 -2.63 -9.54 -1.36
N VAL A 22 -3.52 -9.72 -2.33
CA VAL A 22 -4.19 -11.02 -2.58
C VAL A 22 -3.15 -12.07 -2.94
N VAL A 23 -2.20 -11.76 -3.83
CA VAL A 23 -1.13 -12.70 -4.23
C VAL A 23 -0.22 -13.05 -3.06
N LEU A 24 0.27 -12.07 -2.29
CA LEU A 24 1.15 -12.33 -1.14
C LEU A 24 0.47 -13.19 -0.08
N LEU A 25 -0.79 -12.90 0.24
CA LEU A 25 -1.54 -13.64 1.26
C LEU A 25 -1.95 -15.02 0.77
N SER A 26 -2.34 -15.19 -0.50
CA SER A 26 -2.74 -16.49 -1.03
C SER A 26 -1.55 -17.44 -1.17
N VAL A 27 -0.44 -16.96 -1.75
CA VAL A 27 0.80 -17.76 -1.88
C VAL A 27 1.37 -18.08 -0.50
N GLY A 28 1.40 -17.12 0.41
CA GLY A 28 1.87 -17.33 1.76
C GLY A 28 1.04 -18.34 2.53
N LEU A 29 -0.29 -18.26 2.42
CA LEU A 29 -1.19 -19.24 3.04
C LEU A 29 -1.02 -20.63 2.44
N ALA A 30 -0.92 -20.73 1.11
CA ALA A 30 -0.71 -22.02 0.44
C ALA A 30 0.60 -22.67 0.90
N MET A 31 1.70 -21.92 0.94
CA MET A 31 2.99 -22.42 1.42
C MET A 31 2.96 -22.81 2.90
N PHE A 32 2.32 -22.01 3.74
CA PHE A 32 2.14 -22.34 5.15
C PHE A 32 1.41 -23.67 5.34
N LEU A 33 0.30 -23.88 4.62
CA LEU A 33 -0.47 -25.12 4.68
C LEU A 33 0.31 -26.31 4.15
N VAL A 34 0.98 -26.18 3.00
CA VAL A 34 1.79 -27.26 2.41
C VAL A 34 2.91 -27.69 3.36
N ILE A 35 3.68 -26.74 3.90
CA ILE A 35 4.78 -27.05 4.83
C ILE A 35 4.24 -27.71 6.10
N THR A 36 3.14 -27.19 6.63
CA THR A 36 2.50 -27.76 7.83
C THR A 36 2.04 -29.20 7.58
N VAL A 37 1.35 -29.47 6.46
CA VAL A 37 0.90 -30.83 6.12
C VAL A 37 2.09 -31.77 5.94
N VAL A 38 3.14 -31.36 5.22
CA VAL A 38 4.34 -32.18 5.02
C VAL A 38 5.03 -32.48 6.36
N ALA A 39 5.19 -31.48 7.24
CA ALA A 39 5.78 -31.69 8.56
C ALA A 39 4.96 -32.66 9.44
N LEU A 40 3.63 -32.67 9.28
CA LEU A 40 2.76 -33.60 10.00
C LEU A 40 2.77 -35.03 9.40
N MET A 41 2.92 -35.15 8.08
CA MET A 41 2.99 -36.45 7.38
C MET A 41 4.33 -37.16 7.54
N LEU A 42 5.43 -36.43 7.80
CA LEU A 42 6.75 -37.02 7.95
C LEU A 42 6.89 -37.77 9.29
N GLU A 43 6.85 -39.10 9.24
CA GLU A 43 6.92 -39.98 10.43
C GLU A 43 8.27 -39.92 11.16
N ARG A 44 9.35 -39.61 10.44
CA ARG A 44 10.71 -39.59 11.00
C ARG A 44 11.06 -38.33 11.80
N LEU A 45 10.19 -37.31 11.80
CA LEU A 45 10.43 -36.08 12.54
C LEU A 45 9.96 -36.21 13.99
N ASN A 46 10.82 -35.80 14.92
CA ASN A 46 10.42 -35.62 16.31
C ASN A 46 9.52 -34.39 16.46
N VAL A 47 8.91 -34.23 17.63
CA VAL A 47 7.94 -33.14 17.89
C VAL A 47 8.59 -31.75 17.73
N ALA A 48 9.83 -31.58 18.19
CA ALA A 48 10.53 -30.30 18.14
C ALA A 48 10.84 -29.87 16.69
N GLU A 49 11.21 -30.82 15.82
CA GLU A 49 11.45 -30.56 14.39
C GLU A 49 10.15 -30.14 13.69
N ARG A 50 9.04 -30.83 13.96
CA ARG A 50 7.72 -30.48 13.40
C ARG A 50 7.31 -29.07 13.80
N ILE A 51 7.45 -28.74 15.08
CA ILE A 51 7.19 -27.38 15.60
C ILE A 51 8.07 -26.35 14.88
N SER A 52 9.35 -26.66 14.66
CA SER A 52 10.28 -25.77 13.97
C SER A 52 9.85 -25.49 12.52
N PHE A 53 9.42 -26.51 11.77
CA PHE A 53 8.90 -26.31 10.41
C PHE A 53 7.65 -25.43 10.38
N VAL A 54 6.66 -25.72 11.25
CA VAL A 54 5.44 -24.92 11.33
C VAL A 54 5.75 -23.49 11.76
N PHE A 55 6.66 -23.30 12.71
CA PHE A 55 7.09 -21.99 13.17
C PHE A 55 7.75 -21.18 12.05
N VAL A 56 8.69 -21.78 11.31
CA VAL A 56 9.35 -21.11 10.17
C VAL A 56 8.33 -20.78 9.07
N ALA A 57 7.40 -21.68 8.78
CA ALA A 57 6.32 -21.43 7.83
C ALA A 57 5.41 -20.28 8.28
N ALA A 58 5.08 -20.22 9.57
CA ALA A 58 4.30 -19.14 10.16
C ALA A 58 5.05 -17.80 10.10
N LEU A 59 6.35 -17.81 10.38
CA LEU A 59 7.20 -16.62 10.28
C LEU A 59 7.26 -16.11 8.84
N PHE A 60 7.47 -17.00 7.87
CA PHE A 60 7.43 -16.67 6.45
C PHE A 60 6.09 -16.06 6.03
N PHE A 61 4.98 -16.68 6.43
CA PHE A 61 3.65 -16.12 6.18
C PHE A 61 3.46 -14.76 6.85
N GLY A 62 3.94 -14.60 8.08
CA GLY A 62 3.93 -13.34 8.82
C GLY A 62 4.69 -12.21 8.09
N VAL A 63 5.83 -12.52 7.48
CA VAL A 63 6.58 -11.58 6.64
C VAL A 63 5.78 -11.19 5.41
N LEU A 64 5.17 -12.14 4.68
CA LEU A 64 4.33 -11.81 3.53
C LEU A 64 3.08 -10.99 3.94
N ALA A 65 2.50 -11.29 5.08
CA ALA A 65 1.39 -10.51 5.64
C ALA A 65 1.83 -9.08 5.99
N LEU A 66 3.03 -8.89 6.55
CA LEU A 66 3.62 -7.57 6.79
C LEU A 66 3.85 -6.82 5.47
N LEU A 67 4.39 -7.49 4.45
CA LEU A 67 4.61 -6.93 3.12
C LEU A 67 3.31 -6.51 2.42
N SER A 68 2.17 -7.09 2.82
CA SER A 68 0.84 -6.78 2.29
C SER A 68 0.11 -5.62 2.99
N ARG A 69 0.69 -5.06 4.06
CA ARG A 69 0.10 -3.97 4.85
C ARG A 69 0.05 -2.58 4.18
N PRO A 70 0.94 -2.19 3.25
CA PRO A 70 0.98 -0.83 2.76
C PRO A 70 -0.36 -0.32 2.22
N LYS A 71 -0.70 0.90 2.60
CA LYS A 71 -1.95 1.58 2.22
C LYS A 71 -1.79 3.10 2.30
N VAL A 72 -2.59 3.82 1.54
CA VAL A 72 -2.74 5.28 1.65
C VAL A 72 -4.20 5.57 1.94
N GLU A 73 -4.48 6.26 3.03
CA GLU A 73 -5.83 6.63 3.44
C GLU A 73 -5.95 8.14 3.38
N ALA A 74 -6.90 8.66 2.61
CA ALA A 74 -7.19 10.08 2.54
C ALA A 74 -8.57 10.33 3.18
N ASP A 75 -8.64 11.35 4.02
CA ASP A 75 -9.86 11.80 4.69
C ASP A 75 -9.91 13.34 4.72
N GLU A 76 -10.93 13.90 5.36
CA GLU A 76 -11.15 15.35 5.41
C GLU A 76 -9.94 16.14 5.96
N ALA A 77 -9.21 15.58 6.92
CA ALA A 77 -8.12 16.27 7.61
C ALA A 77 -6.74 16.03 6.96
N GLY A 78 -6.60 15.07 6.04
CA GLY A 78 -5.33 14.82 5.37
C GLY A 78 -5.15 13.41 4.83
N VAL A 79 -3.88 13.01 4.71
CA VAL A 79 -3.47 11.72 4.14
C VAL A 79 -2.60 10.94 5.12
N THR A 80 -3.00 9.71 5.44
CA THR A 80 -2.19 8.74 6.17
C THR A 80 -1.50 7.79 5.21
N VAL A 81 -0.18 7.83 5.15
CA VAL A 81 0.64 6.87 4.40
C VAL A 81 1.16 5.81 5.36
N VAL A 82 0.69 4.58 5.18
CA VAL A 82 1.19 3.40 5.90
C VAL A 82 2.12 2.64 4.97
N ASN A 83 3.41 2.66 5.29
CA ASN A 83 4.44 1.85 4.66
C ASN A 83 4.77 0.63 5.54
N LEU A 84 5.70 -0.21 5.08
CA LEU A 84 6.09 -1.45 5.73
C LEU A 84 6.52 -1.28 7.20
N THR A 85 7.34 -0.26 7.47
CA THR A 85 7.96 -0.02 8.78
C THR A 85 7.58 1.32 9.40
N ARG A 86 6.88 2.18 8.67
CA ARG A 86 6.55 3.55 9.10
C ARG A 86 5.13 3.91 8.71
N THR A 87 4.47 4.67 9.58
CA THR A 87 3.21 5.35 9.29
C THR A 87 3.44 6.84 9.45
N ARG A 88 3.07 7.64 8.45
CA ARG A 88 3.13 9.11 8.52
C ARG A 88 1.75 9.66 8.20
N ARG A 89 1.26 10.53 9.06
CA ARG A 89 0.09 11.37 8.81
C ARG A 89 0.59 12.68 8.23
N LEU A 90 -0.02 13.13 7.15
CA LEU A 90 0.26 14.39 6.47
C LEU A 90 -1.02 15.21 6.44
N ALA A 91 -0.93 16.49 6.76
CA ALA A 91 -1.97 17.44 6.44
C ALA A 91 -2.00 17.71 4.92
N TRP A 92 -3.09 18.29 4.40
CA TRP A 92 -3.23 18.50 2.96
C TRP A 92 -2.20 19.50 2.43
N GLU A 93 -1.92 20.55 3.20
CA GLU A 93 -0.94 21.61 2.93
C GLU A 93 0.51 21.12 2.93
N GLU A 94 0.80 19.98 3.59
CA GLU A 94 2.12 19.36 3.51
C GLU A 94 2.38 18.74 2.14
N ILE A 95 1.34 18.40 1.37
CA ILE A 95 1.47 17.65 0.12
C ILE A 95 1.41 18.63 -1.05
N LEU A 96 2.57 18.92 -1.63
CA LEU A 96 2.67 19.83 -2.76
C LEU A 96 2.34 19.16 -4.09
N ARG A 97 2.84 17.93 -4.28
CA ARG A 97 2.64 17.19 -5.54
C ARG A 97 2.55 15.69 -5.31
N VAL A 98 1.69 15.07 -6.10
CA VAL A 98 1.59 13.62 -6.23
C VAL A 98 2.25 13.20 -7.54
N ASN A 99 3.31 12.39 -7.47
CA ASN A 99 4.09 11.97 -8.63
C ASN A 99 4.02 10.45 -8.83
N LEU A 100 3.80 10.05 -10.08
CA LEU A 100 3.99 8.68 -10.54
C LEU A 100 4.55 8.73 -11.96
N ARG A 101 5.88 8.57 -12.09
CA ARG A 101 6.58 8.58 -13.37
C ARG A 101 6.60 7.19 -13.98
N SER A 102 6.86 7.11 -15.28
CA SER A 102 7.06 5.81 -15.94
C SER A 102 8.31 5.14 -15.37
N GLY A 103 8.15 3.93 -14.85
CA GLY A 103 9.23 3.17 -14.21
C GLY A 103 9.26 3.29 -12.69
N ASP A 104 8.51 4.23 -12.09
CA ASP A 104 8.44 4.33 -10.64
C ASP A 104 7.78 3.08 -10.04
N PRO A 105 8.33 2.53 -8.94
CA PRO A 105 7.77 1.34 -8.29
C PRO A 105 6.53 1.66 -7.45
N TRP A 106 6.32 2.93 -7.09
CA TRP A 106 5.18 3.44 -6.32
C TRP A 106 5.01 4.96 -6.50
N VAL A 107 3.94 5.52 -5.95
CA VAL A 107 3.71 6.97 -5.90
C VAL A 107 4.67 7.66 -4.93
N PHE A 108 5.14 8.85 -5.29
CA PHE A 108 5.91 9.75 -4.43
C PHE A 108 5.11 11.03 -4.14
N LEU A 109 5.11 11.46 -2.88
CA LEU A 109 4.52 12.72 -2.44
C LEU A 109 5.63 13.72 -2.19
N ASP A 110 5.68 14.80 -2.97
CA ASP A 110 6.60 15.90 -2.71
C ASP A 110 6.00 16.78 -1.61
N LEU A 111 6.78 17.02 -0.57
CA LEU A 111 6.31 17.67 0.65
C LEU A 111 6.81 19.12 0.78
N SER A 112 6.11 19.92 1.57
CA SER A 112 6.45 21.33 1.84
C SER A 112 7.79 21.51 2.57
N ASP A 113 8.24 20.48 3.30
CA ASP A 113 9.57 20.41 3.94
C ASP A 113 10.72 20.15 2.94
N GLY A 114 10.42 20.04 1.64
CA GLY A 114 11.38 19.76 0.57
C GLY A 114 11.74 18.28 0.42
N THR A 115 11.18 17.40 1.24
CA THR A 115 11.39 15.95 1.14
C THR A 115 10.37 15.29 0.21
N SER A 116 10.65 14.06 -0.19
CA SER A 116 9.71 13.23 -0.95
C SER A 116 9.40 11.95 -0.18
N LEU A 117 8.12 11.72 0.11
CA LEU A 117 7.65 10.56 0.84
C LEU A 117 7.17 9.47 -0.12
N PRO A 118 7.74 8.26 -0.09
CA PRO A 118 7.22 7.13 -0.85
C PRO A 118 5.88 6.66 -0.26
N ALA A 119 4.89 6.46 -1.12
CA ALA A 119 3.55 6.00 -0.77
C ALA A 119 3.29 4.60 -1.34
N LEU A 120 3.80 3.57 -0.63
CA LEU A 120 3.77 2.17 -1.10
C LEU A 120 2.36 1.60 -1.24
N GLY A 121 1.32 2.29 -0.76
CA GLY A 121 -0.07 1.86 -0.96
C GLY A 121 -0.56 1.96 -2.41
N ILE A 122 0.18 2.64 -3.30
CA ILE A 122 -0.15 2.77 -4.72
C ILE A 122 1.05 2.29 -5.55
N GLN A 123 0.94 1.12 -6.18
CA GLN A 123 2.04 0.43 -6.87
C GLN A 123 1.68 0.01 -8.30
N PRO A 124 2.44 0.41 -9.33
CA PRO A 124 2.18 -0.01 -10.71
C PRO A 124 2.46 -1.49 -11.00
N GLY A 125 3.27 -2.17 -10.17
CA GLY A 125 3.85 -3.47 -10.47
C GLY A 125 2.87 -4.51 -11.03
N MET A 126 1.88 -4.91 -10.25
CA MET A 126 0.88 -5.92 -10.67
C MET A 126 -0.37 -5.32 -11.31
N ALA A 127 -0.63 -4.03 -11.11
CA ALA A 127 -1.89 -3.39 -11.49
C ALA A 127 -1.68 -1.94 -11.99
N LYS A 128 -0.84 -1.77 -13.03
CA LYS A 128 -0.44 -0.45 -13.55
C LYS A 128 -1.61 0.52 -13.79
N GLN A 129 -2.69 0.04 -14.41
CA GLN A 129 -3.86 0.89 -14.68
C GLN A 129 -4.58 1.34 -13.41
N GLN A 130 -4.69 0.47 -12.40
CA GLN A 130 -5.25 0.85 -11.10
C GLN A 130 -4.36 1.89 -10.41
N ALA A 131 -3.05 1.66 -10.39
CA ALA A 131 -2.11 2.60 -9.76
C ALA A 131 -2.15 3.99 -10.41
N ILE A 132 -2.27 4.05 -11.73
CA ILE A 132 -2.43 5.33 -12.46
C ILE A 132 -3.74 6.01 -12.06
N ARG A 133 -4.85 5.28 -11.95
CA ARG A 133 -6.14 5.85 -11.50
C ARG A 133 -6.03 6.38 -10.08
N ASP A 134 -5.45 5.61 -9.17
CA ASP A 134 -5.30 5.98 -7.76
C ASP A 134 -4.39 7.20 -7.59
N ALA A 135 -3.27 7.24 -8.32
CA ALA A 135 -2.38 8.40 -8.31
C ALA A 135 -3.07 9.67 -8.83
N ARG A 136 -3.91 9.55 -9.88
CA ARG A 136 -4.71 10.69 -10.38
C ARG A 136 -5.79 11.11 -9.38
N ALA A 137 -6.45 10.16 -8.73
CA ALA A 137 -7.47 10.45 -7.73
C ALA A 137 -6.86 11.18 -6.52
N LEU A 138 -5.72 10.71 -6.03
CA LEU A 138 -4.99 11.38 -4.95
C LEU A 138 -4.51 12.77 -5.37
N ARG A 139 -4.00 12.92 -6.60
CA ARG A 139 -3.63 14.24 -7.15
C ARG A 139 -4.83 15.20 -7.19
N ALA A 140 -5.98 14.75 -7.70
CA ALA A 140 -7.18 15.58 -7.77
C ALA A 140 -7.66 16.03 -6.38
N LEU A 141 -7.56 15.16 -5.37
CA LEU A 141 -7.84 15.52 -3.98
C LEU A 141 -6.89 16.60 -3.45
N THR A 142 -5.58 16.43 -3.66
CA THR A 142 -4.57 17.40 -3.25
C THR A 142 -4.77 18.76 -3.93
N GLU A 143 -5.07 18.77 -5.23
CA GLU A 143 -5.33 19.99 -6.01
C GLU A 143 -6.62 20.70 -5.56
N ALA A 144 -7.68 19.94 -5.27
CA ALA A 144 -8.95 20.51 -4.80
C ALA A 144 -8.81 21.18 -3.41
N ARG A 145 -7.93 20.65 -2.55
CA ARG A 145 -7.70 21.18 -1.20
C ARG A 145 -6.75 22.37 -1.20
N SER A 146 -5.74 22.37 -2.06
CA SER A 146 -4.83 23.53 -2.22
C SER A 146 -5.50 24.73 -2.91
N ALA A 147 -6.46 24.51 -3.82
CA ALA A 147 -7.22 25.60 -4.44
C ALA A 147 -8.30 26.23 -3.53
N GLY A 148 -8.71 25.54 -2.47
CA GLY A 148 -9.69 26.08 -1.50
C GLY A 148 -9.12 27.21 -0.64
N ASP A 149 -7.82 27.16 -0.35
CA ASP A 149 -7.12 28.15 0.48
C ASP A 149 -6.85 29.48 -0.26
N ASP A 150 -6.83 29.47 -1.61
CA ASP A 150 -6.62 30.67 -2.43
C ASP A 150 -7.88 31.57 -2.56
N THR A 151 -9.02 31.14 -2.02
CA THR A 151 -10.32 31.85 -2.15
C THR A 151 -10.90 32.40 -0.84
N ALA A 152 -10.11 32.42 0.24
CA ALA A 152 -10.47 33.02 1.53
C ALA A 152 -9.67 34.32 1.78
#